data_AF-A0AB34XYE9-F1
#
_entry.id   AF-A0AB34XYE9-F1
#
_cell.length_a   1.000
_cell.length_b   1.000
_cell.length_c   1.000
_cell.angle_alpha   90.00
_cell.angle_beta   90.00
_cell.angle_gamma   90.00
#
_symmetry.space_group_name_H-M   'P 1'
#
loop_
_entity.id
_entity.type
_entity.pdbx_description
1 polymer ?
#
loop_
_entity_poly.entity_id
_entity_poly.type
_entity_poly.pdbx_seq_one_letter_code
_entity_poly.pdbx_strand_id
1 'polypeptide(L)'
;MSESNEEIKKMEARIAKLDEQQKQLKAKKRVLRNRLSQQARKARTKRLIEKGALLEKFIGPDAPNQSLAQTQAILQELGKDNHKYQALKMFTQSVKYKDSTSVFSRFLETYGKQ
;
A
#
# COMPACT_ATOMS: atom_id res chain seq x y z
N MET A 1 28.54 52.17 28.77
CA MET A 1 28.41 50.73 29.12
C MET A 1 26.96 50.24 29.21
N SER A 2 25.92 51.10 29.19
CA SER A 2 24.51 50.71 29.33
C SER A 2 23.82 50.26 28.03
N GLU A 3 24.10 50.90 26.90
CA GLU A 3 23.44 50.63 25.61
C GLU A 3 23.70 49.21 25.09
N SER A 4 24.92 48.70 25.27
CA SER A 4 25.29 47.33 24.90
C SER A 4 24.47 46.27 25.65
N ASN A 5 24.05 46.55 26.88
CA ASN A 5 23.28 45.62 27.69
C ASN A 5 21.78 45.59 27.30
N GLU A 6 21.25 46.71 26.79
CA GLU A 6 19.88 46.74 26.23
C GLU A 6 19.80 46.04 24.87
N GLU A 7 20.82 46.17 24.02
CA GLU A 7 20.91 45.45 22.75
C GLU A 7 20.96 43.93 22.96
N ILE A 8 21.75 43.46 23.94
CA ILE A 8 21.81 42.04 24.32
C ILE A 8 20.43 41.54 24.77
N LYS A 9 19.73 42.27 25.64
CA LYS A 9 18.37 41.91 26.07
C LYS A 9 17.36 41.86 24.91
N LYS A 10 17.46 42.79 23.95
CA LYS A 10 16.62 42.77 22.73
C LYS A 10 16.92 41.55 21.86
N MET A 11 18.19 41.16 21.74
CA MET A 11 18.59 39.95 21.02
C MET A 11 18.09 38.67 21.72
N GLU A 12 18.21 38.57 23.05
CA GLU A 12 17.70 37.45 23.84
C GLU A 12 16.17 37.30 23.71
N ALA A 13 15.43 38.41 23.80
CA ALA A 13 13.98 38.41 23.60
C ALA A 13 13.60 37.94 22.18
N ARG A 14 14.40 38.28 21.17
CA ARG A 14 14.19 37.85 19.79
C ARG A 14 14.49 36.36 19.61
N ILE A 15 15.52 35.84 20.27
CA ILE A 15 15.82 34.40 20.31
C ILE A 15 14.67 33.64 20.97
N ALA A 16 14.21 34.07 22.15
CA ALA A 16 13.09 33.44 22.85
C ALA A 16 11.80 33.40 22.00
N LYS A 17 11.53 34.48 21.25
CA LYS A 17 10.40 34.53 20.30
C LYS A 17 10.57 33.55 19.14
N LEU A 18 11.78 33.40 18.61
CA LEU A 18 12.06 32.43 17.55
C LEU A 18 11.92 30.99 18.07
N ASP A 19 12.37 30.70 19.28
CA ASP A 19 12.22 29.37 19.90
C ASP A 19 10.75 29.01 20.11
N GLU A 20 9.93 29.97 20.55
CA GLU A 20 8.49 29.76 20.69
C GLU A 20 7.83 29.50 19.32
N GLN A 21 8.21 30.25 18.29
CA GLN A 21 7.75 30.00 16.92
C GLN A 21 8.17 28.61 16.42
N GLN A 22 9.40 28.17 16.70
CA GLN A 22 9.85 26.83 16.34
C GLN A 22 9.03 25.74 17.04
N LYS A 23 8.73 25.90 18.34
CA LYS A 23 7.87 24.97 19.09
C LYS A 23 6.48 24.86 18.46
N GLN A 24 5.87 26.00 18.11
CA GLN A 24 4.56 26.03 17.46
C GLN A 24 4.59 25.38 16.07
N LEU A 25 5.60 25.66 15.25
CA LEU A 25 5.77 25.04 13.94
C LEU A 25 5.97 23.53 14.05
N LYS A 26 6.75 23.06 15.04
CA LYS A 26 6.93 21.63 15.32
C LYS A 26 5.62 20.96 15.71
N ALA A 27 4.81 21.61 16.55
CA ALA A 27 3.47 21.12 16.92
C ALA A 27 2.54 21.05 15.69
N LYS A 28 2.47 22.09 14.87
CA LYS A 28 1.70 22.11 13.61
C LYS A 28 2.13 20.99 12.66
N LYS A 29 3.44 20.80 12.47
CA LYS A 29 4.01 19.71 11.66
C LYS A 29 3.58 18.34 12.15
N ARG A 30 3.57 18.11 13.47
CA ARG A 30 3.10 16.85 14.07
C ARG A 30 1.61 16.62 13.79
N VAL A 31 0.77 17.65 13.95
CA VAL A 31 -0.67 17.56 13.65
C VAL A 31 -0.90 17.22 12.18
N LEU A 32 -0.21 17.88 11.25
CA LEU A 32 -0.34 17.60 9.82
C LEU A 32 0.09 16.16 9.46
N ARG A 33 1.19 15.67 10.03
CA ARG A 33 1.61 14.27 9.84
C ARG A 33 0.58 13.28 10.37
N ASN A 34 -0.01 13.56 11.54
CA ASN A 34 -1.05 12.72 12.10
C ASN A 34 -2.30 12.72 11.20
N ARG A 35 -2.69 13.86 10.64
CA ARG A 35 -3.80 13.95 9.68
C ARG A 35 -3.53 13.13 8.42
N LEU A 36 -2.33 13.24 7.82
CA LEU A 36 -1.94 12.43 6.67
C LEU A 36 -1.97 10.93 6.99
N SER A 37 -1.42 10.53 8.13
CA SER A 37 -1.47 9.12 8.57
C SER A 37 -2.90 8.63 8.77
N GLN A 38 -3.77 9.44 9.37
CA GLN A 38 -5.18 9.10 9.54
C GLN A 38 -5.92 8.98 8.20
N GLN A 39 -5.65 9.87 7.24
CA GLN A 39 -6.25 9.78 5.91
C GLN A 39 -5.83 8.49 5.20
N ALA A 40 -4.55 8.13 5.27
CA ALA A 40 -4.05 6.87 4.71
C ALA A 40 -4.70 5.65 5.40
N ARG A 41 -4.87 5.67 6.72
CA ARG A 41 -5.58 4.63 7.46
C ARG A 41 -7.03 4.52 7.02
N LYS A 42 -7.77 5.63 6.94
CA LYS A 42 -9.17 5.66 6.47
C LYS A 42 -9.31 5.08 5.06
N ALA A 43 -8.43 5.47 4.14
CA ALA A 43 -8.42 4.95 2.78
C ALA A 43 -8.13 3.44 2.75
N ARG A 44 -7.14 2.98 3.52
CA ARG A 44 -6.82 1.54 3.65
C ARG A 44 -8.01 0.76 4.22
N THR A 45 -8.63 1.24 5.29
CA THR A 45 -9.79 0.59 5.92
C THR A 45 -10.97 0.51 4.96
N LYS A 46 -11.30 1.61 4.26
CA LYS A 46 -12.35 1.62 3.23
C LYS A 46 -12.10 0.55 2.18
N ARG A 47 -10.89 0.52 1.60
CA ARG A 47 -10.50 -0.50 0.60
C ARG A 47 -10.60 -1.93 1.13
N LEU A 48 -10.24 -2.17 2.39
CA LEU A 48 -10.32 -3.50 3.00
C LEU A 48 -11.78 -3.93 3.20
N ILE A 49 -12.65 -3.02 3.63
CA ILE A 49 -14.09 -3.29 3.77
C ILE A 49 -14.71 -3.59 2.40
N GLU A 50 -14.43 -2.78 1.38
CA GLU A 50 -14.95 -2.99 0.02
C GLU A 50 -14.49 -4.34 -0.56
N LYS A 51 -13.22 -4.69 -0.39
CA LYS A 51 -12.69 -5.99 -0.81
C LYS A 51 -13.28 -7.14 0.00
N GLY A 52 -13.46 -6.96 1.31
CA GLY A 52 -14.08 -7.95 2.20
C GLY A 52 -15.54 -8.23 1.81
N ALA A 53 -16.34 -7.18 1.60
CA ALA A 53 -17.72 -7.30 1.16
C ALA A 53 -17.85 -8.01 -0.20
N LEU A 54 -16.91 -7.77 -1.12
CA LEU A 54 -16.87 -8.50 -2.39
C LEU A 54 -16.54 -9.99 -2.16
N LEU A 55 -15.57 -10.29 -1.29
CA LEU A 55 -15.19 -11.66 -0.96
C LEU A 55 -16.35 -12.42 -0.30
N GLU A 56 -17.05 -11.82 0.66
CA GLU A 56 -18.22 -12.42 1.31
C GLU A 56 -19.31 -12.77 0.29
N LYS A 57 -19.56 -11.91 -0.70
CA LYS A 57 -20.49 -12.22 -1.80
C LYS A 57 -20.06 -13.43 -2.62
N PHE A 58 -18.77 -13.64 -2.83
CA PHE A 58 -18.25 -14.81 -3.55
C PHE A 58 -18.37 -16.10 -2.74
N ILE A 59 -18.14 -16.02 -1.44
CA ILE A 59 -18.24 -17.17 -0.53
C ILE A 59 -19.70 -17.59 -0.32
N GLY A 60 -20.63 -16.61 -0.30
CA GLY A 60 -22.06 -16.85 -0.16
C GLY A 60 -22.58 -16.58 1.26
N PRO A 61 -23.83 -16.99 1.56
CA PRO A 61 -24.55 -16.62 2.79
C PRO A 61 -23.84 -16.98 4.10
N ASP A 62 -23.02 -18.03 4.09
CA ASP A 62 -22.30 -18.51 5.28
C ASP A 62 -20.98 -17.77 5.54
N ALA A 63 -20.59 -16.82 4.70
CA ALA A 63 -19.33 -16.08 4.82
C ALA A 63 -19.08 -15.45 6.22
N PRO A 64 -20.08 -14.82 6.88
CA PRO A 64 -19.87 -14.23 8.21
C PRO A 64 -19.52 -15.25 9.30
N ASN A 65 -19.93 -16.50 9.13
CA ASN A 65 -19.70 -17.59 10.10
C ASN A 65 -18.40 -18.34 9.85
N GLN A 66 -17.68 -18.03 8.77
CA GLN A 66 -16.41 -18.67 8.45
C GLN A 66 -15.27 -18.07 9.27
N SER A 67 -14.47 -18.95 9.84
CA SER A 67 -13.17 -18.59 10.41
C SER A 67 -12.19 -18.15 9.31
N LEU A 68 -11.20 -17.35 9.70
CA LEU A 68 -10.12 -16.92 8.80
C LEU A 68 -9.40 -18.10 8.12
N ALA A 69 -9.24 -19.22 8.83
CA ALA A 69 -8.62 -20.44 8.29
C ALA A 69 -9.48 -21.08 7.18
N GLN A 70 -10.80 -21.12 7.37
CA GLN A 70 -11.73 -21.62 6.34
C GLN A 70 -11.73 -20.71 5.11
N THR A 71 -11.80 -19.39 5.30
CA THR A 71 -11.68 -18.44 4.19
C THR A 71 -10.35 -18.61 3.43
N GLN A 72 -9.25 -18.80 4.16
CA GLN A 72 -7.94 -19.05 3.54
C GLN A 72 -7.93 -20.35 2.72
N ALA A 73 -8.51 -21.44 3.23
CA ALA A 73 -8.59 -22.70 2.52
C ALA A 73 -9.40 -22.56 1.20
N ILE A 74 -10.54 -21.85 1.25
CA ILE A 74 -11.35 -21.55 0.06
C ILE A 74 -10.55 -20.75 -0.97
N LEU A 75 -9.86 -19.69 -0.53
CA LEU A 75 -9.02 -18.88 -1.42
C LEU A 75 -7.85 -19.66 -2.01
N GLN A 76 -7.25 -20.57 -1.24
CA GLN A 76 -6.22 -21.46 -1.74
C GLN A 76 -6.79 -22.40 -2.80
N GLU A 77 -7.96 -23.01 -2.56
CA GLU A 77 -8.65 -23.87 -3.53
C GLU A 77 -8.94 -23.12 -4.84
N LEU A 78 -9.57 -21.95 -4.75
CA LEU A 78 -9.84 -21.08 -5.91
C LEU A 78 -8.54 -20.66 -6.63
N GLY A 79 -7.43 -20.54 -5.90
CA GLY A 79 -6.12 -20.18 -6.42
C GLY A 79 -5.29 -21.35 -6.93
N LYS A 80 -5.68 -22.62 -6.71
CA LYS A 80 -4.89 -23.79 -7.11
C LYS A 80 -4.64 -23.81 -8.61
N ASP A 81 -5.66 -23.47 -9.39
CA ASP A 81 -5.54 -23.43 -10.85
C ASP A 81 -4.69 -22.26 -11.32
N ASN A 82 -4.70 -21.13 -10.60
CA ASN A 82 -3.78 -20.04 -10.87
C ASN A 82 -2.31 -20.47 -10.64
N HIS A 83 -2.01 -21.21 -9.58
CA HIS A 83 -0.63 -21.68 -9.36
C HIS A 83 -0.15 -22.60 -10.49
N LYS A 84 -0.98 -23.58 -10.89
CA LYS A 84 -0.70 -24.45 -12.04
C LYS A 84 -0.54 -23.66 -13.34
N TYR A 85 -1.42 -22.67 -13.56
CA TYR A 85 -1.34 -21.78 -14.71
C TYR A 85 -0.04 -20.98 -14.73
N GLN A 86 0.39 -20.39 -13.60
CA GLN A 86 1.66 -19.66 -13.55
C GLN A 86 2.84 -20.59 -13.80
N ALA A 87 2.84 -21.80 -13.23
CA ALA A 87 3.89 -22.78 -13.48
C ALA A 87 3.95 -23.18 -14.97
N LEU A 88 2.81 -23.46 -15.59
CA LEU A 88 2.71 -23.77 -17.02
C LEU A 88 3.17 -22.59 -17.89
N LYS A 89 2.78 -21.36 -17.55
CA LYS A 89 3.21 -20.14 -18.23
C LYS A 89 4.73 -19.99 -18.17
N MET A 90 5.34 -20.15 -16.99
CA MET A 90 6.79 -20.07 -16.83
C MET A 90 7.52 -21.16 -17.63
N PHE A 91 7.01 -22.40 -17.62
CA PHE A 91 7.56 -23.50 -18.41
C PHE A 91 7.49 -23.22 -19.93
N THR A 92 6.33 -22.78 -20.42
CA THR A 92 6.15 -22.49 -21.86
C THR A 92 6.97 -21.29 -22.33
N GLN A 93 7.33 -20.37 -21.43
CA GLN A 93 8.28 -19.28 -21.72
C GLN A 93 9.74 -19.75 -21.79
N SER A 94 10.11 -20.81 -21.04
CA SER A 94 11.48 -21.33 -21.02
C SER A 94 11.79 -22.26 -22.19
N VAL A 95 10.80 -22.99 -22.70
CA VAL A 95 10.96 -23.86 -23.88
C VAL A 95 11.00 -23.01 -25.15
N LYS A 96 12.10 -23.11 -25.90
CA LYS A 96 12.36 -22.33 -27.12
C LYS A 96 12.46 -23.20 -28.36
N TYR A 97 11.98 -22.67 -29.49
CA TYR A 97 12.22 -23.22 -30.82
C TYR A 97 13.61 -22.83 -31.33
N LYS A 98 14.01 -23.38 -32.49
CA LYS A 98 15.31 -23.12 -33.12
C LYS A 98 15.56 -21.64 -33.45
N ASP A 99 14.50 -20.88 -33.68
CA ASP A 99 14.54 -19.43 -33.93
C ASP A 99 14.56 -18.59 -32.64
N SER A 100 14.76 -19.23 -31.47
CA SER A 100 14.73 -18.61 -30.14
C SER A 100 13.37 -18.06 -29.69
N THR A 101 12.30 -18.25 -30.47
CA THR A 101 10.93 -17.94 -30.03
C THR A 101 10.49 -18.94 -28.96
N SER A 102 9.74 -18.49 -27.95
CA SER A 102 9.21 -19.38 -26.92
C SER A 102 7.92 -20.07 -27.38
N VAL A 103 7.61 -21.22 -26.78
CA VAL A 103 6.31 -21.88 -26.96
C VAL A 103 5.17 -20.93 -26.58
N PHE A 104 5.34 -20.17 -25.50
CA PHE A 104 4.35 -19.19 -25.05
C PHE A 104 4.13 -18.05 -26.05
N SER A 105 5.18 -17.50 -26.66
CA SER A 105 5.04 -16.41 -27.64
C SER A 105 4.28 -16.85 -28.89
N ARG A 106 4.58 -18.03 -29.43
CA ARG A 106 3.83 -18.56 -30.60
C ARG A 106 2.38 -18.88 -30.27
N PHE A 107 2.12 -19.37 -29.05
CA PHE A 107 0.75 -19.56 -28.57
C PHE A 107 -0.03 -18.23 -28.56
N LEU A 108 0.57 -17.16 -28.04
CA LEU A 108 -0.07 -15.84 -28.03
C LEU A 108 -0.24 -15.24 -29.43
N GLU A 109 0.71 -15.44 -30.33
CA GLU A 109 0.58 -15.02 -31.73
C GLU A 109 -0.61 -15.70 -32.42
N THR A 110 -0.85 -16.97 -32.09
CA THR A 110 -1.90 -17.79 -32.72
C THR A 110 -3.27 -17.58 -32.07
N TYR A 111 -3.32 -17.42 -30.74
CA TYR A 111 -4.57 -17.46 -29.96
C TYR A 111 -4.81 -16.26 -29.04
N GLY A 112 -3.84 -15.36 -28.87
CA GLY A 112 -3.87 -14.28 -27.87
C GLY A 112 -4.61 -13.01 -28.27
N LYS A 113 -5.25 -12.95 -29.45
CA LYS A 113 -5.99 -11.79 -29.95
C LYS A 113 -7.52 -11.87 -29.77
N GLN A 114 -8.01 -12.69 -28.82
CA GLN A 114 -9.44 -12.72 -28.48
C GLN A 114 -9.79 -11.61 -27.48
#